data_AF-A0A0S3S7U9-F1
#
_entry.id   AF-A0A0S3S7U9-F1
#
_cell.length_a   1.000
_cell.length_b   1.000
_cell.length_c   1.000
_cell.angle_alpha   90.00
_cell.angle_beta   90.00
_cell.angle_gamma   90.00
#
_symmetry.space_group_name_H-M   'P 1'
#
loop_
_entity.id
_entity.type
_entity.pdbx_description
1 polymer ?
#
loop_
_entity_poly.entity_id
_entity_poly.type
_entity_poly.pdbx_seq_one_letter_code
_entity_poly.pdbx_strand_id
1 'polypeptide(L)'
;MCMCIIGENGERKDLIRVRNYEGETPLFRAVHTYQTEAFVYLHNVSKDLDDEHRDYDGDTILHRAIWGEFLDLAIMITHCYPQLVSARNKDGNTPLKVLASRPSSFKSGTDFSWTQNILYHCMMAEPLDVEKEIKSFMKKIGKHGIMN
;
A
#
# COMPACT_ATOMS: atom_id res chain seq x y z
N MET A 1 1.96 15.40 -8.44
CA MET A 1 1.33 15.99 -7.23
C MET A 1 2.28 15.94 -6.03
N CYS A 2 2.64 14.76 -5.49
CA CYS A 2 3.52 14.66 -4.30
C CYS A 2 4.87 15.37 -4.46
N MET A 3 5.50 15.28 -5.64
CA MET A 3 6.74 15.99 -5.96
C MET A 3 6.59 17.52 -5.87
N CYS A 4 5.48 18.09 -6.32
CA CYS A 4 5.25 19.53 -6.19
C CYS A 4 5.09 19.95 -4.72
N ILE A 5 4.54 19.07 -3.88
CA ILE A 5 4.33 19.34 -2.45
C ILE A 5 5.66 19.23 -1.69
N ILE A 6 6.41 18.16 -1.87
CA ILE A 6 7.69 17.94 -1.18
C ILE A 6 8.82 18.81 -1.75
N GLY A 7 8.69 19.22 -3.01
CA GLY A 7 9.71 19.91 -3.78
C GLY A 7 10.69 18.93 -4.44
N GLU A 8 11.30 19.33 -5.55
CA GLU A 8 12.14 18.44 -6.37
C GLU A 8 13.38 17.95 -5.63
N ASN A 9 13.89 18.75 -4.69
CA ASN A 9 15.08 18.43 -3.89
C ASN A 9 14.73 18.05 -2.44
N GLY A 10 13.45 17.83 -2.13
CA GLY A 10 13.01 17.50 -0.78
C GLY A 10 12.98 18.69 0.17
N GLU A 11 12.77 19.90 -0.34
CA GLU A 11 12.76 21.16 0.43
C GLU A 11 11.72 21.13 1.58
N ARG A 12 10.65 20.35 1.43
CA ARG A 12 9.55 20.20 2.40
C ARG A 12 9.36 18.74 2.83
N LYS A 13 10.47 18.02 2.98
CA LYS A 13 10.51 16.59 3.36
C LYS A 13 9.87 16.31 4.73
N ASP A 14 9.90 17.29 5.63
CA ASP A 14 9.24 17.24 6.95
C ASP A 14 7.72 16.99 6.85
N LEU A 15 7.08 17.42 5.76
CA LEU A 15 5.64 17.19 5.51
C LEU A 15 5.27 15.71 5.43
N ILE A 16 6.23 14.81 5.16
CA ILE A 16 6.00 13.35 5.14
C ILE A 16 5.57 12.83 6.52
N ARG A 17 5.94 13.53 7.61
CA ARG A 17 5.60 13.12 8.98
C ARG A 17 4.31 13.74 9.50
N VAL A 18 3.72 14.68 8.76
CA VAL A 18 2.50 15.38 9.18
C VAL A 18 1.33 14.40 9.16
N ARG A 19 0.57 14.38 10.25
CA ARG A 19 -0.60 13.51 10.40
C ARG A 19 -1.89 14.30 10.23
N ASN A 20 -2.86 13.71 9.56
CA ASN A 20 -4.21 14.28 9.49
C ASN A 20 -5.00 14.00 10.79
N TYR A 21 -6.30 14.33 10.80
CA TYR A 21 -7.18 14.13 11.96
C TYR A 21 -7.45 12.65 12.30
N GLU A 22 -7.15 11.73 11.39
CA GLU A 22 -7.21 10.27 11.59
C GLU A 22 -5.85 9.68 12.00
N GLY A 23 -4.82 10.54 12.17
CA GLY A 23 -3.47 10.11 12.51
C GLY A 23 -2.66 9.58 11.32
N GLU A 24 -3.18 9.71 10.11
CA GLU A 24 -2.57 9.17 8.88
C GLU A 24 -1.50 10.12 8.34
N THR A 25 -0.32 9.59 8.02
CA THR A 25 0.72 10.30 7.26
C THR A 25 0.38 10.32 5.76
N PRO A 26 1.05 11.15 4.93
CA PRO A 26 0.84 11.13 3.48
C PRO A 26 1.08 9.75 2.86
N LEU A 27 2.05 8.97 3.36
CA LEU A 27 2.27 7.60 2.89
C LEU A 27 1.07 6.71 3.21
N PHE A 28 0.52 6.83 4.42
CA PHE A 28 -0.68 6.11 4.80
C PHE A 28 -1.88 6.48 3.92
N ARG A 29 -2.07 7.78 3.69
CA ARG A 29 -3.12 8.28 2.78
C ARG A 29 -3.00 7.75 1.37
N ALA A 30 -1.78 7.63 0.83
CA ALA A 30 -1.56 7.05 -0.48
C ALA A 30 -2.08 5.60 -0.53
N VAL A 31 -1.87 4.82 0.53
CA VAL A 31 -2.38 3.44 0.61
C VAL A 31 -3.90 3.40 0.81
N HIS A 32 -4.43 4.20 1.73
CA HIS A 32 -5.87 4.29 1.97
C HIS A 32 -6.64 4.66 0.70
N THR A 33 -6.09 5.53 -0.15
CA THR A 33 -6.74 5.96 -1.40
C THR A 33 -6.31 5.16 -2.64
N TYR A 34 -5.58 4.05 -2.47
CA TYR A 34 -5.07 3.20 -3.56
C TYR A 34 -4.22 3.94 -4.62
N GLN A 35 -3.43 4.90 -4.20
CA GLN A 35 -2.55 5.70 -5.07
C GLN A 35 -1.14 5.10 -5.10
N THR A 36 -0.95 4.02 -5.86
CA THR A 36 0.33 3.27 -5.92
C THR A 36 1.52 4.13 -6.35
N GLU A 37 1.36 5.04 -7.31
CA GLU A 37 2.43 5.97 -7.73
C GLU A 37 2.85 6.91 -6.60
N ALA A 38 1.87 7.43 -5.85
CA ALA A 38 2.14 8.27 -4.69
C ALA A 38 2.82 7.46 -3.57
N PHE A 39 2.39 6.22 -3.34
CA PHE A 39 3.04 5.31 -2.39
C PHE A 39 4.51 5.07 -2.75
N VAL A 40 4.81 4.71 -4.00
CA VAL A 40 6.19 4.44 -4.45
C VAL A 40 7.07 5.67 -4.31
N TYR A 41 6.56 6.84 -4.71
CA TYR A 41 7.28 8.10 -4.56
C TYR A 41 7.58 8.39 -3.08
N LEU A 42 6.54 8.38 -2.24
CA LEU A 42 6.64 8.70 -0.81
C LEU A 42 7.54 7.71 -0.07
N HIS A 43 7.41 6.40 -0.35
CA HIS A 43 8.29 5.36 0.17
C HIS A 43 9.75 5.66 -0.16
N ASN A 44 10.04 6.06 -1.40
CA ASN A 44 11.42 6.33 -1.81
C ASN A 44 12.01 7.56 -1.10
N VAL A 45 11.21 8.62 -0.91
CA VAL A 45 11.68 9.82 -0.22
C VAL A 45 11.64 9.69 1.31
N SER A 46 11.00 8.66 1.87
CA SER A 46 10.89 8.43 3.32
C SER A 46 11.86 7.38 3.88
N LYS A 47 12.81 6.87 3.09
CA LYS A 47 13.69 5.74 3.49
C LYS A 47 14.53 5.99 4.75
N ASP A 48 14.87 7.24 5.01
CA ASP A 48 15.65 7.72 6.15
C ASP A 48 14.76 8.24 7.31
N LEU A 49 13.44 8.18 7.15
CA LEU A 49 12.49 8.60 8.18
C LEU A 49 12.01 7.38 8.96
N ASP A 50 12.20 7.42 10.27
CA ASP A 50 11.61 6.46 11.19
C ASP A 50 10.17 6.92 11.51
N ASP A 51 9.19 6.20 10.98
CA ASP A 51 7.77 6.37 11.28
C ASP A 51 7.11 4.99 11.40
N GLU A 52 6.13 4.89 12.29
CA GLU A 52 5.45 3.63 12.55
C GLU A 52 4.41 3.28 11.47
N HIS A 53 4.09 4.23 10.57
CA HIS A 53 3.15 4.07 9.46
C HIS A 53 1.78 3.55 9.92
N ARG A 54 1.30 4.07 11.07
CA ARG A 54 0.05 3.71 11.72
C ARG A 54 -0.91 4.88 11.81
N ASP A 55 -2.20 4.61 11.72
CA ASP A 55 -3.26 5.58 12.04
C ASP A 55 -3.60 5.57 13.55
N TYR A 56 -4.64 6.32 13.93
CA TYR A 56 -5.11 6.35 15.31
C TYR A 56 -5.82 5.06 15.76
N ASP A 57 -6.26 4.17 14.87
CA ASP A 57 -6.75 2.84 15.24
C ASP A 57 -5.60 1.82 15.38
N GLY A 58 -4.37 2.26 15.14
CA GLY A 58 -3.18 1.43 15.19
C GLY A 58 -3.06 0.50 13.99
N ASP A 59 -3.95 0.62 13.00
CA ASP A 59 -3.81 -0.06 11.73
C ASP A 59 -2.55 0.43 11.05
N THR A 60 -1.77 -0.49 10.51
CA THR A 60 -0.62 -0.14 9.67
C THR A 60 -1.08 0.05 8.23
N ILE A 61 -0.25 0.63 7.38
CA ILE A 61 -0.51 0.67 5.93
C ILE A 61 -0.82 -0.70 5.32
N LEU A 62 -0.27 -1.80 5.88
CA LEU A 62 -0.57 -3.15 5.40
C LEU A 62 -1.97 -3.62 5.81
N HIS A 63 -2.43 -3.30 7.03
CA HIS A 63 -3.81 -3.54 7.45
C HIS A 63 -4.77 -2.84 6.50
N ARG A 64 -4.52 -1.55 6.21
CA ARG A 64 -5.37 -0.74 5.34
C ARG A 64 -5.39 -1.24 3.90
N ALA A 65 -4.24 -1.63 3.33
CA ALA A 65 -4.20 -2.18 1.98
C ALA A 65 -5.00 -3.49 1.87
N ILE A 66 -4.86 -4.38 2.86
CA ILE A 66 -5.62 -5.64 2.92
C ILE A 66 -7.11 -5.38 3.11
N TRP A 67 -7.50 -4.42 3.97
CA TRP A 67 -8.90 -4.01 4.16
C TRP A 67 -9.48 -3.30 2.93
N GLY A 68 -8.64 -2.65 2.12
CA GLY A 68 -9.02 -2.10 0.82
C GLY A 68 -9.10 -3.13 -0.31
N GLU A 69 -8.61 -4.35 -0.09
CA GLU A 69 -8.51 -5.42 -1.12
C GLU A 69 -7.49 -5.07 -2.22
N PHE A 70 -6.56 -4.16 -1.91
CA PHE A 70 -5.51 -3.68 -2.80
C PHE A 70 -4.31 -4.64 -2.78
N LEU A 71 -4.53 -5.88 -3.26
CA LEU A 71 -3.58 -6.99 -3.06
C LEU A 71 -2.20 -6.72 -3.66
N ASP A 72 -2.11 -6.15 -4.86
CA ASP A 72 -0.81 -5.81 -5.48
C ASP A 72 -0.04 -4.82 -4.61
N LEU A 73 -0.73 -3.79 -4.10
CA LEU A 73 -0.15 -2.81 -3.18
C LEU A 73 0.22 -3.44 -1.84
N ALA A 74 -0.58 -4.39 -1.32
CA ALA A 74 -0.26 -5.12 -0.09
C ALA A 74 0.99 -6.00 -0.25
N ILE A 75 1.17 -6.64 -1.41
CA ILE A 75 2.39 -7.40 -1.75
C ILE A 75 3.60 -6.45 -1.80
N MET A 76 3.46 -5.30 -2.47
CA MET A 76 4.51 -4.27 -2.50
C MET A 76 4.87 -3.78 -1.09
N ILE A 77 3.88 -3.49 -0.25
CA ILE A 77 4.10 -3.06 1.15
C ILE A 77 4.81 -4.15 1.93
N THR A 78 4.43 -5.42 1.77
CA THR A 78 5.09 -6.54 2.45
C THR A 78 6.57 -6.64 2.07
N HIS A 79 6.91 -6.36 0.81
CA HIS A 79 8.29 -6.34 0.34
C HIS A 79 9.08 -5.12 0.88
N CYS A 80 8.47 -3.93 0.89
CA CYS A 80 9.10 -2.70 1.36
C CYS A 80 9.19 -2.61 2.90
N TYR A 81 8.27 -3.24 3.62
CA TYR A 81 8.09 -3.13 5.06
C TYR A 81 7.77 -4.52 5.68
N PRO A 82 8.72 -5.48 5.62
CA PRO A 82 8.48 -6.86 6.07
C PRO A 82 8.11 -6.95 7.56
N GLN A 83 8.53 -6.00 8.39
CA GLN A 83 8.18 -5.90 9.80
C GLN A 83 6.68 -5.71 10.06
N LEU A 84 5.91 -5.24 9.07
CA LEU A 84 4.47 -4.98 9.25
C LEU A 84 3.63 -6.25 9.23
N VAL A 85 4.16 -7.38 8.73
CA VAL A 85 3.42 -8.66 8.60
C VAL A 85 2.95 -9.19 9.95
N SER A 86 3.72 -8.95 11.01
CA SER A 86 3.40 -9.39 12.38
C SER A 86 2.86 -8.27 13.27
N ALA A 87 2.74 -7.04 12.75
CA ALA A 87 2.24 -5.90 13.51
C ALA A 87 0.79 -6.15 13.94
N ARG A 88 0.45 -5.73 15.16
CA ARG A 88 -0.92 -5.77 15.68
C ARG A 88 -1.52 -4.38 15.74
N ASN A 89 -2.75 -4.21 15.29
CA ASN A 89 -3.54 -2.99 15.50
C ASN A 89 -4.09 -2.90 16.94
N LYS A 90 -4.88 -1.87 17.28
CA LYS A 90 -5.44 -1.71 18.64
C LYS A 90 -6.40 -2.82 19.05
N ASP A 91 -7.06 -3.47 18.08
CA ASP A 91 -7.91 -4.65 18.33
C ASP A 91 -7.08 -5.94 18.50
N GLY A 92 -5.75 -5.84 18.39
CA GLY A 92 -4.84 -6.99 18.47
C GLY A 92 -4.81 -7.85 17.21
N ASN A 93 -5.46 -7.41 16.12
CA ASN A 93 -5.47 -8.11 14.83
C ASN A 93 -4.15 -7.88 14.09
N THR A 94 -3.64 -8.94 13.46
CA THR A 94 -2.53 -8.84 12.49
C THR A 94 -3.08 -8.64 11.07
N PRO A 95 -2.26 -8.22 10.09
CA PRO A 95 -2.71 -8.11 8.71
C PRO A 95 -3.28 -9.43 8.17
N LEU A 96 -2.69 -10.56 8.54
CA LEU A 96 -3.20 -11.89 8.18
C LEU A 96 -4.58 -12.17 8.81
N LYS A 97 -4.82 -11.71 10.05
CA LYS A 97 -6.13 -11.85 10.69
C LYS A 97 -7.18 -10.98 10.01
N VAL A 98 -6.82 -9.76 9.61
CA VAL A 98 -7.69 -8.87 8.80
C VAL A 98 -8.02 -9.54 7.46
N LEU A 99 -7.02 -10.07 6.75
CA LEU A 99 -7.24 -10.81 5.51
C LEU A 99 -8.22 -11.97 5.70
N ALA A 100 -8.01 -12.80 6.74
CA ALA A 100 -8.86 -13.93 7.07
C ALA A 100 -10.32 -13.55 7.41
N SER A 101 -10.55 -12.32 7.89
CA SER A 101 -11.90 -11.82 8.17
C SER A 101 -12.68 -11.37 6.93
N ARG A 102 -12.07 -11.41 5.74
CA ARG A 102 -12.73 -11.02 4.48
C ARG A 102 -13.27 -12.25 3.74
N PRO A 103 -14.61 -12.43 3.67
CA PRO A 103 -15.20 -13.58 2.98
C PRO A 103 -14.88 -13.60 1.48
N SER A 104 -14.75 -12.41 0.88
CA SER A 104 -14.36 -12.18 -0.52
C SER A 104 -12.93 -12.60 -0.85
N SER A 105 -12.05 -12.72 0.15
CA SER A 105 -10.63 -13.05 -0.08
C SER A 105 -10.35 -14.54 -0.22
N PHE A 106 -11.33 -15.41 0.09
CA PHE A 106 -11.16 -16.86 -0.02
C PHE A 106 -12.33 -17.49 -0.76
N LYS A 107 -12.03 -18.44 -1.65
CA LYS A 107 -13.04 -19.23 -2.38
C LYS A 107 -14.07 -19.88 -1.45
N SER A 108 -13.66 -20.29 -0.25
CA SER A 108 -14.56 -20.89 0.75
C SER A 108 -15.51 -19.91 1.41
N GLY A 109 -15.26 -18.60 1.30
CA GLY A 109 -16.08 -17.53 1.87
C GLY A 109 -16.99 -16.83 0.86
N THR A 110 -17.00 -17.26 -0.41
CA THR A 110 -17.78 -16.65 -1.50
C THR A 110 -18.66 -17.69 -2.20
N ASP A 111 -19.96 -17.43 -2.27
CA ASP A 111 -20.90 -18.26 -3.04
C ASP A 111 -20.73 -18.01 -4.54
N PHE A 112 -19.81 -18.74 -5.16
CA PHE A 112 -19.61 -18.67 -6.61
C PHE A 112 -20.72 -19.42 -7.36
N SER A 113 -21.33 -18.75 -8.33
CA SER A 113 -22.07 -19.44 -9.39
C SER A 113 -21.11 -20.33 -10.20
N TRP A 114 -21.66 -21.31 -10.94
CA TRP A 114 -20.84 -22.22 -11.74
C TRP A 114 -19.93 -21.47 -12.74
N THR A 115 -20.41 -20.37 -13.34
CA THR A 115 -19.61 -19.54 -14.25
C THR A 115 -18.49 -18.79 -13.55
N GLN A 116 -18.74 -18.25 -12.34
CA GLN A 116 -17.70 -17.60 -11.52
C GLN A 116 -16.64 -18.61 -11.06
N ASN A 117 -17.04 -19.85 -10.78
CA ASN A 117 -16.13 -20.93 -10.38
C ASN A 117 -15.19 -21.32 -11.53
N ILE A 118 -15.71 -21.37 -12.77
CA ILE A 118 -14.89 -21.56 -13.98
C ILE A 118 -13.91 -20.39 -14.14
N LEU A 119 -14.39 -19.14 -14.07
CA LEU A 119 -13.54 -17.94 -14.17
C LEU A 119 -12.44 -17.92 -13.11
N TYR A 120 -12.74 -18.27 -11.86
CA TYR A 120 -11.76 -18.35 -10.77
C TYR A 120 -10.64 -19.36 -11.07
N HIS A 121 -10.98 -20.52 -11.62
CA HIS A 121 -10.01 -21.55 -11.99
C HIS A 121 -9.26 -21.27 -13.29
N CYS A 122 -9.83 -20.47 -14.19
CA CYS A 122 -9.23 -20.10 -15.46
C CYS A 122 -8.40 -18.80 -15.38
N MET A 123 -8.58 -17.98 -14.34
CA MET A 123 -7.70 -16.84 -14.06
C MET A 123 -6.36 -17.33 -13.53
N MET A 124 -5.43 -17.53 -14.46
CA MET A 124 -4.01 -17.61 -14.13
C MET A 124 -3.54 -16.21 -13.75
N ALA A 125 -3.38 -15.94 -12.45
CA ALA A 125 -2.71 -14.73 -12.01
C ALA A 125 -1.20 -14.91 -12.17
N GLU A 126 -0.58 -14.09 -13.02
CA GLU A 126 0.88 -14.04 -13.09
C GLU A 126 1.45 -13.51 -11.76
N PRO A 127 2.54 -14.08 -11.23
CA PRO A 127 3.17 -13.57 -10.02
C PRO A 127 3.59 -12.11 -10.21
N LEU A 128 3.28 -11.25 -9.24
CA LEU A 128 3.71 -9.86 -9.24
C LEU A 128 5.24 -9.79 -9.03
N ASP A 129 5.96 -9.34 -10.05
CA ASP A 129 7.36 -8.95 -9.93
C ASP A 129 7.44 -7.53 -9.32
N VAL A 130 7.48 -7.49 -7.99
CA VAL A 130 7.48 -6.26 -7.20
C VAL A 130 8.61 -5.32 -7.60
N GLU A 131 9.81 -5.85 -7.85
CA GLU A 131 10.95 -5.01 -8.23
C GLU A 131 10.74 -4.36 -9.60
N LYS A 132 10.25 -5.14 -10.57
CA LYS A 132 9.94 -4.63 -11.91
C LYS A 132 8.86 -3.56 -11.86
N GLU A 133 7.82 -3.75 -11.05
CA GLU A 133 6.76 -2.77 -10.89
C GLU A 133 7.25 -1.48 -10.22
N ILE A 134 7.99 -1.59 -9.11
CA ILE A 134 8.60 -0.41 -8.47
C ILE A 134 9.50 0.34 -9.46
N LYS A 135 10.35 -0.37 -10.23
CA LYS A 135 11.20 0.23 -11.27
C LYS A 135 10.37 0.92 -12.36
N SER A 136 9.25 0.32 -12.77
CA SER A 136 8.31 0.89 -13.74
C SER A 136 7.71 2.21 -13.26
N PHE A 137 7.22 2.24 -12.01
CA PHE A 137 6.69 3.46 -11.38
C PHE A 137 7.75 4.54 -11.23
N MET A 138 8.96 4.18 -10.79
CA MET A 138 10.07 5.13 -10.64
C MET A 138 10.46 5.75 -11.98
N LYS A 139 10.47 4.96 -13.07
CA LYS A 139 10.70 5.47 -14.43
C LYS A 139 9.60 6.45 -14.87
N LYS A 140 8.33 6.18 -14.52
CA LYS A 140 7.22 7.09 -14.81
C LYS A 140 7.38 8.40 -14.04
N ILE A 141 7.69 8.35 -12.76
CA ILE A 141 7.94 9.54 -11.92
C ILE A 141 9.08 10.38 -12.53
N GLY A 142 10.21 9.75 -12.87
CA GLY A 142 11.36 10.44 -13.47
C GLY A 142 11.05 11.11 -14.80
N LYS A 143 10.14 10.57 -15.62
CA LYS A 143 9.69 11.20 -16.88
C LYS A 143 8.84 12.45 -16.66
N HIS A 144 8.11 12.55 -15.54
CA HIS A 144 7.27 13.71 -15.24
C HIS A 144 8.04 14.87 -14.59
N GLY A 145 9.28 14.63 -14.13
CA GLY A 145 10.21 15.67 -13.66
C GLY A 145 11.06 16.32 -14.76
N ILE A 146 10.92 15.89 -16.02
CA ILE A 146 11.62 16.48 -17.19
C ILE A 146 10.62 17.31 -18.01
N MET A 147 9.88 18.19 -17.34
CA MET A 147 9.09 19.23 -17.98
C MET A 147 9.29 20.53 -17.20
N ASN A 148 10.50 21.10 -17.30
CA ASN A 148 10.79 22.51 -17.60
C ASN A 148 12.28 22.79 -17.40
#